data_AF-A0A2E5RBD4-F1
#
_entry.id   AF-A0A2E5RBD4-F1
#
_cell.length_a   1.000
_cell.length_b   1.000
_cell.length_c   1.000
_cell.angle_alpha   90.00
_cell.angle_beta   90.00
_cell.angle_gamma   90.00
#
_symmetry.space_group_name_H-M   'P 1'
#
loop_
_entity.id
_entity.type
_entity.pdbx_description
1 polymer ?
#
loop_
_entity_poly.entity_id
_entity_poly.type
_entity_poly.pdbx_seq_one_letter_code
_entity_poly.pdbx_strand_id
1 'polypeptide(L)'
;MAGKVRDISDEPDTTVPVLDQIMIRTGMDLRTFVRKETYVALGIGLILFSLIAYAGLSVFGISSTMFAQSGESIPIEELEFQTLNRTGIEDNITNDTGWFRLSEHQGKVVVLDMMAHDCSNCHGVQARIEDKMDEWHSLSEERELIIIGYGSYYSESLEYLNKSGGEYSVPLYPTGLGSTTAAVVNGTERADPNRLFTPGGTGVIPVVMVIDTEGYIIASESSSTPAQGWGAFDEAIQVAMTGEIGEMEQLRSFGVQEIDQSMMGVIFLGAMLSILVYFSPCAFPVLPGFISYYLTLGAREDELIEAGKLKGKMPGPLVIGTLSGLGMWTFFAFIGIIAWVMGKSFATSGIIHDIAIFIAALLLILGFFMLTGGTSHLMAWVQKIVDRFSTTEMDDTFTPRRNMYLYGIGYAAASIDCTAAAVLPFIAYLATIEQGNPMFFGLGALMIGLLILMVVVVSMVGFGRQQAIGFLRRATGMIKLIGAWMMMMAGAGLLFYLTNTDVVATLF
;
A
#
# COMPACT_ATOMS: atom_id res chain seq x y z
N MET A 1 -34.21 17.81 68.06
CA MET A 1 -33.51 19.06 68.39
C MET A 1 -32.54 19.35 67.27
N ALA A 2 -32.72 20.49 66.63
CA ALA A 2 -31.98 20.97 65.47
C ALA A 2 -30.63 21.61 65.86
N GLY A 3 -29.74 21.75 64.88
CA GLY A 3 -28.50 22.53 64.92
C GLY A 3 -27.27 21.61 64.83
N LYS A 4 -26.35 21.77 63.87
CA LYS A 4 -25.87 23.01 63.28
C LYS A 4 -25.13 22.67 61.97
N VAL A 5 -25.67 23.16 60.86
CA VAL A 5 -24.98 23.25 59.56
C VAL A 5 -23.81 24.21 59.75
N ARG A 6 -22.58 23.77 59.46
CA ARG A 6 -21.43 24.64 59.27
C ARG A 6 -21.24 24.83 57.78
N ASP A 7 -21.68 26.00 57.36
CA ASP A 7 -21.31 26.70 56.15
C ASP A 7 -19.78 26.86 56.11
N ILE A 8 -19.13 26.33 55.08
CA ILE A 8 -17.79 26.75 54.66
C ILE A 8 -17.99 27.27 53.24
N SER A 9 -18.24 28.56 53.18
CA SER A 9 -18.19 29.44 52.03
C SER A 9 -16.79 29.42 51.39
N ASP A 10 -16.78 29.27 50.07
CA ASP A 10 -15.87 29.89 49.10
C ASP A 10 -14.41 30.15 49.51
N GLU A 11 -13.53 29.24 49.11
CA GLU A 11 -12.19 29.59 48.60
C GLU A 11 -12.14 29.23 47.10
N PRO A 12 -12.03 30.21 46.19
CA PRO A 12 -11.84 29.96 44.77
C PRO A 12 -10.35 30.08 44.44
N ASP A 13 -9.54 29.08 44.77
CA ASP A 13 -8.20 28.98 44.18
C ASP A 13 -7.66 27.54 44.20
N THR A 14 -8.21 26.70 43.32
CA THR A 14 -7.38 25.68 42.69
C THR A 14 -7.58 25.87 41.20
N THR A 15 -6.63 26.54 40.56
CA THR A 15 -6.48 26.43 39.11
C THR A 15 -6.27 24.95 38.82
N VAL A 16 -7.37 24.24 38.53
CA VAL A 16 -7.33 22.86 38.05
C VAL A 16 -6.31 22.87 36.92
N PRO A 17 -5.21 22.10 37.01
CA PRO A 17 -4.13 22.15 36.04
C PRO A 17 -4.74 22.08 34.63
N VAL A 18 -4.23 22.85 33.68
CA VAL A 18 -4.79 22.91 32.31
C VAL A 18 -4.98 21.50 31.72
N LEU A 19 -4.09 20.58 32.07
CA LEU A 19 -4.16 19.14 31.74
C LEU A 19 -5.40 18.43 32.30
N ASP A 20 -5.83 18.75 33.53
CA ASP A 20 -7.01 18.18 34.17
C ASP A 20 -8.31 18.77 33.62
N GLN A 21 -8.31 20.06 33.24
CA GLN A 21 -9.44 20.67 32.52
C GLN A 21 -9.61 20.05 31.13
N ILE A 22 -8.51 19.77 30.42
CA ILE A 22 -8.54 19.07 29.13
C ILE A 22 -9.06 17.64 29.32
N MET A 23 -8.54 16.90 30.30
CA MET A 23 -8.98 15.54 30.60
C MET A 23 -10.49 15.46 30.92
N ILE A 24 -11.01 16.40 31.71
CA ILE A 24 -12.44 16.45 32.06
C ILE A 24 -13.31 16.79 30.85
N ARG A 25 -12.83 17.63 29.93
CA ARG A 25 -13.63 18.15 28.80
C ARG A 25 -13.57 17.29 27.55
N THR A 26 -12.44 16.63 27.28
CA THR A 26 -12.21 15.85 26.05
C THR A 26 -11.95 14.37 26.32
N GLY A 27 -11.75 13.98 27.58
CA GLY A 27 -11.33 12.63 27.94
C GLY A 27 -9.87 12.31 27.60
N MET A 28 -9.10 13.28 27.08
CA MET A 28 -7.70 13.09 26.69
C MET A 28 -6.77 13.24 27.90
N ASP A 29 -6.01 12.20 28.23
CA ASP A 29 -4.94 12.25 29.21
C ASP A 29 -3.61 12.60 28.53
N LEU A 30 -3.31 13.89 28.46
CA LEU A 30 -2.04 14.41 27.94
C LEU A 30 -0.83 14.11 28.85
N ARG A 31 -1.05 13.60 30.08
CA ARG A 31 0.05 13.14 30.94
C ARG A 31 0.73 11.90 30.39
N THR A 32 0.11 11.21 29.43
CA THR A 32 0.70 10.10 28.67
C THR A 32 2.04 10.48 28.03
N PHE A 33 2.19 11.71 27.51
CA PHE A 33 3.45 12.18 26.94
C PHE A 33 4.58 12.38 27.95
N VAL A 34 4.29 12.41 29.25
CA VAL A 34 5.31 12.53 30.31
C VAL A 34 5.78 11.15 30.78
N ARG A 35 5.01 10.08 30.49
CA ARG A 35 5.33 8.72 30.95
C ARG A 35 6.44 8.12 30.11
N LYS A 36 7.43 7.51 30.79
CA LYS A 36 8.53 6.78 30.14
C LYS A 36 8.03 5.65 29.22
N GLU A 37 6.94 4.99 29.60
CA GLU A 37 6.32 3.90 28.84
C GLU A 37 5.94 4.32 27.41
N THR A 38 5.49 5.57 27.22
CA THR A 38 5.08 6.11 25.92
C THR A 38 6.26 6.24 24.95
N TYR A 39 7.44 6.62 25.45
CA TYR A 39 8.66 6.73 24.64
C TYR A 39 9.31 5.37 24.38
N VAL A 40 9.19 4.43 25.33
CA VAL A 40 9.58 3.02 25.09
C VAL A 40 8.70 2.43 23.99
N ALA A 41 7.39 2.70 24.02
CA ALA A 41 6.46 2.28 22.98
C ALA A 41 6.77 2.93 21.63
N LEU A 42 7.17 4.21 21.60
CA LEU A 42 7.64 4.88 20.39
C LEU A 42 8.87 4.17 19.79
N GLY A 43 9.88 3.86 20.61
CA GLY A 43 11.08 3.17 20.14
C GLY A 43 10.80 1.78 19.57
N ILE A 44 9.95 1.00 20.24
CA ILE A 44 9.52 -0.32 19.75
C ILE A 44 8.67 -0.17 18.47
N GLY A 45 7.78 0.81 18.43
CA GLY A 45 6.94 1.12 17.28
C GLY A 45 7.75 1.51 16.05
N LEU A 46 8.81 2.31 16.20
CA LEU A 46 9.74 2.66 15.13
C LEU A 46 10.40 1.42 14.53
N ILE A 47 10.99 0.57 15.39
CA ILE A 47 11.67 -0.65 14.93
C ILE A 47 10.69 -1.58 14.21
N LEU A 48 9.51 -1.81 14.78
CA LEU A 48 8.49 -2.66 14.17
C LEU A 48 7.97 -2.08 12.85
N PHE A 49 7.71 -0.77 12.80
CA PHE A 49 7.26 -0.10 11.59
C PHE A 49 8.31 -0.20 10.47
N SER A 50 9.57 0.09 10.77
CA SER A 50 10.67 -0.04 9.81
C SER A 50 10.84 -1.49 9.32
N LEU A 51 10.74 -2.48 10.21
CA LEU A 51 10.86 -3.89 9.85
C LEU A 51 9.68 -4.35 8.97
N ILE A 52 8.45 -3.97 9.31
CA ILE A 52 7.26 -4.30 8.53
C ILE A 52 7.29 -3.59 7.17
N ALA A 53 7.67 -2.31 7.14
CA ALA A 53 7.82 -1.55 5.90
C ALA A 53 8.89 -2.19 5.00
N TYR A 54 10.09 -2.47 5.52
CA TYR A 54 11.15 -3.15 4.78
C TYR A 54 10.71 -4.52 4.27
N ALA A 55 10.09 -5.34 5.13
CA ALA A 55 9.56 -6.64 4.73
C ALA A 55 8.50 -6.49 3.61
N GLY A 56 7.57 -5.55 3.76
CA GLY A 56 6.55 -5.25 2.74
C GLY A 56 7.17 -4.84 1.40
N LEU A 57 8.06 -3.84 1.40
CA LEU A 57 8.76 -3.39 0.19
C LEU A 57 9.61 -4.50 -0.43
N SER A 58 10.32 -5.30 0.38
CA SER A 58 11.12 -6.41 -0.14
C SER A 58 10.27 -7.50 -0.80
N VAL A 59 9.12 -7.84 -0.21
CA VAL A 59 8.19 -8.83 -0.79
C VAL A 59 7.59 -8.31 -2.10
N PHE A 60 7.25 -7.02 -2.16
CA PHE A 60 6.81 -6.40 -3.41
C PHE A 60 7.90 -6.42 -4.48
N GLY A 61 9.13 -6.01 -4.13
CA GLY A 61 10.27 -6.02 -5.03
C GLY A 61 10.57 -7.43 -5.57
N ILE A 62 10.58 -8.44 -4.71
CA ILE A 62 10.75 -9.85 -5.13
C ILE A 62 9.59 -10.29 -6.04
N SER A 63 8.37 -9.89 -5.74
CA SER A 63 7.21 -10.25 -6.56
C SER A 63 7.33 -9.61 -7.94
N SER A 64 7.65 -8.31 -8.03
CA SER A 64 7.81 -7.61 -9.31
C SER A 64 8.95 -8.18 -10.15
N THR A 65 10.09 -8.53 -9.54
CA THR A 65 11.20 -9.17 -10.28
C THR A 65 10.81 -10.55 -10.78
N MET A 66 10.11 -11.36 -9.96
CA MET A 66 9.63 -12.68 -10.39
C MET A 66 8.64 -12.58 -11.55
N PHE A 67 7.78 -11.56 -11.58
CA PHE A 67 6.87 -11.33 -12.71
C PHE A 67 7.62 -10.89 -13.96
N ALA A 68 8.55 -9.94 -13.82
CA ALA A 68 9.37 -9.48 -14.93
C ALA A 68 10.28 -10.59 -15.49
N GLN A 69 10.69 -11.56 -14.68
CA GLN A 69 11.48 -12.73 -15.09
C GLN A 69 10.66 -13.94 -15.56
N SER A 70 9.33 -13.89 -15.45
CA SER A 70 8.46 -15.03 -15.80
C SER A 70 8.06 -15.09 -17.27
N GLY A 71 8.24 -14.01 -18.04
CA GLY A 71 8.03 -13.99 -19.49
C GLY A 71 9.18 -14.64 -20.26
N GLU A 72 8.94 -15.05 -21.50
CA GLU A 72 10.04 -15.35 -22.40
C GLU A 72 10.80 -14.07 -22.73
N SER A 73 12.13 -14.16 -22.75
CA SER A 73 12.99 -13.06 -23.20
C SER A 73 12.88 -12.94 -24.71
N ILE A 74 12.04 -12.00 -25.15
CA ILE A 74 11.74 -11.71 -26.55
C ILE A 74 12.12 -10.24 -26.78
N PRO A 75 12.78 -9.89 -27.90
CA PRO A 75 13.15 -8.51 -28.15
C PRO A 75 11.91 -7.66 -28.45
N ILE A 76 11.95 -6.40 -28.03
CA ILE A 76 10.97 -5.40 -28.42
C ILE A 76 11.29 -4.99 -29.86
N GLU A 77 10.50 -5.49 -30.82
CA GLU A 77 10.71 -5.24 -32.24
C GLU A 77 10.40 -3.79 -32.62
N GLU A 78 9.31 -3.25 -32.07
CA GLU A 78 8.90 -1.87 -32.29
C GLU A 78 8.26 -1.28 -31.04
N LEU A 79 8.56 -0.01 -30.78
CA LEU A 79 7.86 0.83 -29.83
C LEU A 79 7.69 2.21 -30.47
N GLU A 80 6.46 2.54 -30.83
CA GLU A 80 6.11 3.75 -31.58
C GLU A 80 5.10 4.61 -30.83
N PHE A 81 5.47 5.87 -30.57
CA PHE A 81 4.59 6.83 -29.91
C PHE A 81 4.95 8.28 -30.26
N GLN A 82 3.99 9.18 -30.05
CA GLN A 82 4.16 10.59 -30.36
C GLN A 82 4.86 11.30 -29.19
N THR A 83 5.90 12.08 -29.49
CA THR A 83 6.66 12.84 -28.49
C THR A 83 6.16 14.27 -28.33
N LEU A 84 6.71 14.98 -27.35
CA LEU A 84 6.50 16.42 -27.16
C LEU A 84 7.07 17.28 -28.31
N ASN A 85 7.97 16.70 -29.13
CA ASN A 85 8.57 17.33 -30.31
C ASN A 85 9.20 18.72 -29.99
N ARG A 86 10.02 18.79 -28.94
CA ARG A 86 10.66 20.05 -28.50
C ARG A 86 12.01 20.22 -29.17
N THR A 87 12.29 21.47 -29.54
CA THR A 87 13.51 21.82 -30.24
C THR A 87 14.74 21.56 -29.37
N GLY A 88 15.70 20.79 -29.90
CA GLY A 88 16.96 20.46 -29.21
C GLY A 88 16.88 19.36 -28.16
N ILE A 89 15.72 18.72 -27.96
CA ILE A 89 15.57 17.55 -27.08
C ILE A 89 15.12 16.33 -27.91
N GLU A 90 13.89 16.34 -28.43
CA GLU A 90 13.34 15.24 -29.24
C GLU A 90 13.87 15.22 -30.68
N ASP A 91 14.24 16.39 -31.23
CA ASP A 91 14.60 16.56 -32.65
C ASP A 91 15.65 15.57 -33.18
N ASN A 92 16.57 15.12 -32.33
CA ASN A 92 17.68 14.25 -32.73
C ASN A 92 17.31 12.75 -32.70
N ILE A 93 16.17 12.40 -32.10
CA ILE A 93 15.73 11.00 -31.95
C ILE A 93 14.35 10.74 -32.54
N THR A 94 13.65 11.75 -33.03
CA THR A 94 12.32 11.57 -33.65
C THR A 94 12.35 11.84 -35.14
N ASN A 95 11.41 11.25 -35.86
CA ASN A 95 11.20 11.56 -37.27
C ASN A 95 10.65 12.99 -37.48
N ASP A 96 10.57 13.45 -38.73
CA ASP A 96 10.06 14.79 -39.10
C ASP A 96 8.65 15.12 -38.57
N THR A 97 7.90 14.11 -38.12
CA THR A 97 6.57 14.24 -37.55
C THR A 97 6.53 14.21 -36.01
N GLY A 98 7.69 14.12 -35.35
CA GLY A 98 7.83 14.08 -33.89
C GLY A 98 7.50 12.72 -33.27
N TRP A 99 7.52 11.64 -34.06
CA TRP A 99 7.29 10.28 -33.56
C TRP A 99 8.62 9.60 -33.27
N PHE A 100 8.65 8.91 -32.14
CA PHE A 100 9.74 8.00 -31.78
C PHE A 100 9.44 6.60 -32.31
N ARG A 101 10.46 5.91 -32.80
CA ARG A 101 10.40 4.49 -33.18
C ARG A 101 11.65 3.77 -32.69
N LEU A 102 11.46 2.71 -31.93
CA LEU A 102 12.58 1.90 -31.43
C LEU A 102 13.34 1.24 -32.59
N SER A 103 12.67 0.88 -33.68
CA SER A 103 13.31 0.29 -34.86
C SER A 103 14.34 1.22 -35.53
N GLU A 104 14.20 2.54 -35.40
CA GLU A 104 15.14 3.55 -35.91
C GLU A 104 16.37 3.72 -35.00
N HIS A 105 16.38 3.06 -33.83
CA HIS A 105 17.42 3.15 -32.81
C HIS A 105 18.05 1.79 -32.46
N GLN A 106 17.89 0.80 -33.34
CA GLN A 106 18.55 -0.50 -33.20
C GLN A 106 20.08 -0.34 -33.08
N GLY A 107 20.70 -1.12 -32.20
CA GLY A 107 22.13 -0.99 -31.89
C GLY A 107 22.48 0.05 -30.82
N LYS A 108 21.51 0.82 -30.32
CA LYS A 108 21.68 1.75 -29.20
C LYS A 108 21.14 1.12 -27.91
N VAL A 109 21.64 1.59 -26.76
CA VAL A 109 21.08 1.23 -25.46
C VAL A 109 19.95 2.20 -25.16
N VAL A 110 18.78 1.70 -24.75
CA VAL A 110 17.61 2.54 -24.47
C VAL A 110 17.20 2.39 -23.01
N VAL A 111 17.16 3.50 -22.28
CA VAL A 111 16.49 3.59 -20.98
C VAL A 111 15.08 4.11 -21.24
N LEU A 112 14.10 3.24 -21.02
CA LEU A 112 12.69 3.54 -21.16
C LEU A 112 12.10 3.83 -19.78
N ASP A 113 11.59 5.04 -19.58
CA ASP A 113 10.94 5.47 -18.34
C ASP A 113 9.43 5.56 -18.53
N MET A 114 8.70 4.59 -17.99
CA MET A 114 7.23 4.58 -17.98
C MET A 114 6.71 5.50 -16.88
N MET A 115 6.21 6.66 -17.29
CA MET A 115 5.81 7.76 -16.40
C MET A 115 4.44 8.34 -16.73
N ALA A 116 3.94 9.24 -15.89
CA ALA A 116 2.75 10.04 -16.13
C ALA A 116 2.84 11.34 -15.34
N HIS A 117 2.18 12.41 -15.81
CA HIS A 117 2.14 13.68 -15.09
C HIS A 117 1.54 13.51 -13.69
N ASP A 118 0.42 12.80 -13.57
CA ASP A 118 -0.30 12.63 -12.30
C ASP A 118 0.19 11.43 -11.46
N CYS A 119 1.42 10.97 -11.70
CA CYS A 119 2.07 9.89 -10.95
C CYS A 119 3.16 10.43 -10.01
N SER A 120 2.82 10.72 -8.74
CA SER A 120 3.80 11.22 -7.76
C SER A 120 5.04 10.32 -7.61
N ASN A 121 4.87 9.00 -7.66
CA ASN A 121 5.99 8.06 -7.54
C ASN A 121 6.93 8.11 -8.74
N CYS A 122 6.43 8.50 -9.92
CA CYS A 122 7.20 8.58 -11.16
C CYS A 122 8.22 9.72 -11.13
N HIS A 123 7.88 10.83 -10.47
CA HIS A 123 8.74 12.01 -10.39
C HIS A 123 10.03 11.75 -9.63
N GLY A 124 10.03 10.78 -8.70
CA GLY A 124 11.26 10.33 -8.03
C GLY A 124 12.20 9.55 -8.97
N VAL A 125 11.65 8.75 -9.89
CA VAL A 125 12.45 8.06 -10.92
C VAL A 125 12.98 9.08 -11.93
N GLN A 126 12.13 10.01 -12.37
CA GLN A 126 12.53 11.11 -13.24
C GLN A 126 13.70 11.90 -12.66
N ALA A 127 13.59 12.37 -11.41
CA ALA A 127 14.65 13.14 -10.75
C ALA A 127 15.98 12.36 -10.67
N ARG A 128 15.92 11.05 -10.44
CA ARG A 128 17.10 10.17 -10.43
C ARG A 128 17.74 10.06 -11.82
N ILE A 129 16.93 9.87 -12.85
CA ILE A 129 17.40 9.81 -14.25
C ILE A 129 18.07 11.14 -14.62
N GLU A 130 17.47 12.27 -14.26
CA GLU A 130 18.04 13.60 -14.53
C GLU A 130 19.36 13.85 -13.76
N ASP A 131 19.51 13.31 -12.55
CA ASP A 131 20.78 13.37 -11.80
C ASP A 131 21.88 12.48 -12.41
N LYS A 132 21.50 11.35 -13.01
CA LYS A 132 22.44 10.33 -13.51
C LYS A 132 22.70 10.33 -15.00
N MET A 133 21.86 10.98 -15.80
CA MET A 133 21.96 10.93 -17.26
C MET A 133 23.31 11.40 -17.80
N ASP A 134 23.89 12.47 -17.23
CA ASP A 134 25.20 12.98 -17.66
C ASP A 134 26.31 11.96 -17.41
N GLU A 135 26.26 11.27 -16.26
CA GLU A 135 27.18 10.18 -15.93
C GLU A 135 27.01 9.02 -16.91
N TRP A 136 25.77 8.58 -17.15
CA TRP A 136 25.49 7.45 -18.04
C TRP A 136 25.87 7.73 -19.50
N HIS A 137 25.61 8.93 -20.00
CA HIS A 137 26.05 9.35 -21.34
C HIS A 137 27.57 9.39 -21.47
N SER A 138 28.31 9.61 -20.37
CA SER A 138 29.78 9.65 -20.36
C SER A 138 30.45 8.27 -20.24
N LEU A 139 29.69 7.19 -20.03
CA LEU A 139 30.24 5.84 -19.79
C LEU A 139 30.97 5.25 -21.01
N SER A 140 30.54 5.59 -22.22
CA SER A 140 31.11 5.07 -23.46
C SER A 140 30.96 6.07 -24.60
N GLU A 141 32.03 6.27 -25.37
CA GLU A 141 31.99 6.99 -26.64
C GLU A 141 31.64 6.07 -27.83
N GLU A 142 31.66 4.74 -27.61
CA GLU A 142 31.46 3.73 -28.66
C GLU A 142 29.99 3.29 -28.80
N ARG A 143 29.21 3.34 -27.71
CA ARG A 143 27.78 3.02 -27.70
C ARG A 143 26.97 4.26 -27.34
N GLU A 144 25.90 4.47 -28.08
CA GLU A 144 24.99 5.58 -27.82
C GLU A 144 23.88 5.14 -26.85
N LEU A 145 23.63 5.99 -25.84
CA LEU A 145 22.54 5.84 -24.89
C LEU A 145 21.39 6.76 -25.29
N ILE A 146 20.16 6.25 -25.31
CA ILE A 146 18.94 7.04 -25.42
C ILE A 146 18.14 6.87 -24.14
N ILE A 147 17.71 7.98 -23.56
CA ILE A 147 16.79 8.00 -22.42
C ILE A 147 15.47 8.58 -22.93
N ILE A 148 14.37 7.87 -22.74
CA ILE A 148 13.06 8.32 -23.24
C ILE A 148 11.92 8.01 -22.26
N GLY A 149 11.09 9.03 -22.02
CA GLY A 149 9.88 8.96 -21.22
C GLY A 149 8.68 8.49 -22.05
N TYR A 150 8.00 7.45 -21.58
CA TYR A 150 6.77 6.91 -22.12
C TYR A 150 5.59 7.24 -21.20
N GLY A 151 4.68 8.09 -21.69
CA GLY A 151 3.46 8.49 -21.00
C GLY A 151 2.45 7.36 -20.92
N SER A 152 2.42 6.68 -19.77
CA SER A 152 1.63 5.48 -19.52
C SER A 152 0.16 5.77 -19.17
N TYR A 153 -0.18 6.98 -18.73
CA TYR A 153 -1.57 7.37 -18.50
C TYR A 153 -2.18 7.94 -19.79
N TYR A 154 -2.76 7.05 -20.61
CA TYR A 154 -3.29 7.40 -21.94
C TYR A 154 -4.47 8.39 -21.93
N SER A 155 -5.05 8.67 -20.76
CA SER A 155 -6.04 9.74 -20.59
C SER A 155 -5.44 11.14 -20.53
N GLU A 156 -4.14 11.26 -20.24
CA GLU A 156 -3.41 12.52 -20.29
C GLU A 156 -3.24 12.98 -21.75
N SER A 157 -2.84 14.24 -21.92
CA SER A 157 -2.57 14.80 -23.25
C SER A 157 -1.11 15.20 -23.36
N LEU A 158 -0.58 15.24 -24.58
CA LEU A 158 0.75 15.78 -24.84
C LEU A 158 0.93 17.22 -24.34
N GLU A 159 -0.13 18.03 -24.40
CA GLU A 159 -0.12 19.41 -23.86
C GLU A 159 0.02 19.41 -22.34
N TYR A 160 -0.63 18.45 -21.66
CA TYR A 160 -0.55 18.31 -20.21
C TYR A 160 0.84 17.83 -19.77
N LEU A 161 1.41 16.83 -20.47
CA LEU A 161 2.80 16.39 -20.27
C LEU A 161 3.82 17.51 -20.55
N ASN A 162 3.51 18.47 -21.42
CA ASN A 162 4.41 19.60 -21.69
C ASN A 162 4.28 20.77 -20.69
N LYS A 163 3.58 20.57 -19.56
CA LYS A 163 3.35 21.61 -18.57
C LYS A 163 3.84 21.15 -17.21
N SER A 164 4.82 21.86 -16.65
CA SER A 164 5.22 21.64 -15.25
C SER A 164 4.12 22.11 -14.29
N GLY A 165 3.90 21.35 -13.23
CA GLY A 165 2.88 21.65 -12.24
C GLY A 165 2.98 20.75 -11.01
N GLY A 166 2.86 21.35 -9.83
CA GLY A 166 2.98 20.60 -8.57
C GLY A 166 4.36 19.95 -8.44
N GLU A 167 4.36 18.62 -8.26
CA GLU A 167 5.56 17.78 -8.13
C GLU A 167 6.13 17.33 -9.50
N TYR A 168 5.39 17.53 -10.60
CA TYR A 168 5.84 17.19 -11.95
C TYR A 168 6.62 18.35 -12.57
N SER A 169 7.81 18.04 -13.07
CA SER A 169 8.56 18.91 -13.97
C SER A 169 8.63 18.26 -15.36
N VAL A 170 8.64 19.06 -16.42
CA VAL A 170 8.70 18.48 -17.77
C VAL A 170 10.10 17.86 -17.91
N PRO A 171 10.23 16.56 -18.24
CA PRO A 171 11.50 15.87 -18.22
C PRO A 171 12.55 16.52 -19.13
N LEU A 172 13.80 16.52 -18.67
CA LEU A 172 14.94 17.03 -19.46
C LEU A 172 15.28 16.12 -20.65
N TYR A 173 14.86 14.86 -20.60
CA TYR A 173 15.00 13.88 -21.67
C TYR A 173 13.74 13.83 -22.56
N PRO A 174 13.88 13.32 -23.79
CA PRO A 174 12.77 13.11 -24.70
C PRO A 174 11.58 12.40 -24.04
N THR A 175 10.36 12.93 -24.23
CA THR A 175 9.16 12.35 -23.61
C THR A 175 7.99 12.35 -24.59
N GLY A 176 7.10 11.37 -24.48
CA GLY A 176 5.91 11.28 -25.32
C GLY A 176 4.72 10.62 -24.65
N LEU A 177 3.59 10.60 -25.35
CA LEU A 177 2.35 9.98 -24.89
C LEU A 177 2.18 8.63 -25.55
N GLY A 178 2.02 7.60 -24.73
CA GLY A 178 1.83 6.23 -25.16
C GLY A 178 0.44 5.92 -25.71
N SER A 179 0.24 4.67 -26.12
CA SER A 179 -1.07 4.17 -26.54
C SER A 179 -1.20 2.66 -26.29
N THR A 180 -2.43 2.15 -26.34
CA THR A 180 -2.70 0.71 -26.19
C THR A 180 -2.18 -0.15 -27.36
N THR A 181 -1.58 0.46 -28.39
CA THR A 181 -1.09 -0.20 -29.60
C THR A 181 0.32 0.26 -29.98
N ALA A 182 1.10 0.69 -28.98
CA ALA A 182 2.41 1.30 -29.21
C ALA A 182 3.55 0.29 -29.38
N ALA A 183 3.43 -0.96 -28.90
CA ALA A 183 4.53 -1.95 -28.98
C ALA A 183 4.23 -3.14 -29.89
N VAL A 184 5.28 -3.73 -30.47
CA VAL A 184 5.28 -5.02 -31.21
C VAL A 184 6.45 -5.86 -30.70
N VAL A 185 6.18 -7.12 -30.38
CA VAL A 185 7.14 -8.04 -29.74
C VAL A 185 7.22 -9.39 -30.48
N ASN A 186 6.27 -9.67 -31.38
CA ASN A 186 6.13 -10.98 -32.04
C ASN A 186 5.58 -10.83 -33.48
N GLY A 187 6.20 -9.94 -34.26
CA GLY A 187 6.08 -9.86 -35.71
C GLY A 187 4.79 -9.28 -36.31
N THR A 188 3.64 -9.24 -35.62
CA THR A 188 2.40 -8.73 -36.23
C THR A 188 1.35 -8.09 -35.32
N GLU A 189 1.21 -8.47 -34.04
CA GLU A 189 0.20 -7.85 -33.17
C GLU A 189 0.75 -6.64 -32.41
N ARG A 190 0.07 -5.49 -32.59
CA ARG A 190 0.30 -4.31 -31.75
C ARG A 190 -0.32 -4.54 -30.38
N ALA A 191 0.49 -4.39 -29.35
CA ALA A 191 0.11 -4.61 -27.96
C ALA A 191 0.32 -3.34 -27.12
N ASP A 192 -0.26 -3.36 -25.93
CA ASP A 192 -0.23 -2.27 -24.97
C ASP A 192 1.05 -2.34 -24.13
N PRO A 193 1.98 -1.37 -24.22
CA PRO A 193 3.19 -1.35 -23.40
C PRO A 193 2.93 -1.43 -21.90
N ASN A 194 1.83 -0.84 -21.40
CA ASN A 194 1.46 -0.96 -20.00
C ASN A 194 1.20 -2.41 -19.60
N ARG A 195 0.68 -3.23 -20.51
CA ARG A 195 0.42 -4.65 -20.26
C ARG A 195 1.68 -5.51 -20.40
N LEU A 196 2.60 -5.10 -21.27
CA LEU A 196 3.81 -5.86 -21.58
C LEU A 196 4.95 -5.62 -20.58
N PHE A 197 5.10 -4.38 -20.13
CA PHE A 197 6.30 -3.91 -19.44
C PHE A 197 6.10 -3.68 -17.95
N THR A 198 4.87 -3.55 -17.47
CA THR A 198 4.61 -3.41 -16.03
C THR A 198 4.56 -4.76 -15.32
N PRO A 199 4.90 -4.83 -14.02
CA PRO A 199 4.83 -6.08 -13.27
C PRO A 199 3.43 -6.71 -13.34
N GLY A 200 3.33 -7.93 -13.85
CA GLY A 200 2.06 -8.65 -14.04
C GLY A 200 1.10 -8.02 -15.06
N GLY A 201 1.56 -7.08 -15.90
CA GLY A 201 0.71 -6.31 -16.81
C GLY A 201 -0.28 -5.40 -16.09
N THR A 202 0.10 -4.91 -14.91
CA THR A 202 -0.78 -4.18 -14.00
C THR A 202 -1.12 -2.75 -14.39
N GLY A 203 -0.32 -2.15 -15.29
CA GLY A 203 -0.36 -0.71 -15.54
C GLY A 203 0.18 0.11 -14.35
N VAL A 204 0.79 -0.53 -13.36
CA VAL A 204 1.41 0.17 -12.23
C VAL A 204 2.72 0.77 -12.69
N ILE A 205 2.79 2.09 -12.57
CA ILE A 205 3.96 2.92 -12.83
C ILE A 205 4.39 3.59 -11.50
N PRO A 206 5.68 3.97 -11.35
CA PRO A 206 6.73 3.98 -12.37
C PRO A 206 7.24 2.59 -12.73
N VAL A 207 7.72 2.47 -13.96
CA VAL A 207 8.59 1.36 -14.39
C VAL A 207 9.68 1.96 -15.26
N VAL A 208 10.93 1.81 -14.85
CA VAL A 208 12.08 2.16 -15.69
C VAL A 208 12.78 0.88 -16.10
N MET A 209 13.26 0.82 -17.33
CA MET A 209 13.95 -0.36 -17.84
C MET A 209 15.08 -0.01 -18.77
N VAL A 210 16.07 -0.91 -18.82
CA VAL A 210 17.21 -0.84 -19.72
C VAL A 210 16.99 -1.88 -20.81
N ILE A 211 16.96 -1.42 -22.05
CA ILE A 211 16.85 -2.22 -23.26
C ILE A 211 18.24 -2.24 -23.91
N ASP A 212 18.76 -3.43 -24.15
CA ASP A 212 20.05 -3.62 -24.79
C ASP A 212 20.01 -3.32 -26.29
N THR A 213 21.17 -3.42 -26.93
CA THR A 213 21.35 -3.11 -28.36
C THR A 213 20.56 -4.01 -29.31
N GLU A 214 20.10 -5.18 -28.84
CA GLU A 214 19.31 -6.15 -29.60
C GLU A 214 17.81 -6.07 -29.26
N GLY A 215 17.39 -5.11 -28.41
CA GLY A 215 15.99 -4.90 -28.05
C GLY A 215 15.52 -5.72 -26.85
N TYR A 216 16.41 -6.38 -26.11
CA TYR A 216 16.04 -7.17 -24.93
C TYR A 216 16.08 -6.32 -23.65
N ILE A 217 15.13 -6.56 -22.76
CA ILE A 217 15.14 -5.95 -21.43
C ILE A 217 16.18 -6.67 -20.58
N ILE A 218 17.15 -5.92 -20.05
CA ILE A 218 18.26 -6.44 -19.22
C ILE A 218 18.19 -5.96 -17.77
N ALA A 219 17.41 -4.91 -17.50
CA ALA A 219 17.09 -4.47 -16.14
C ALA A 219 15.74 -3.77 -16.12
N SER A 220 15.04 -3.86 -14.99
CA SER A 220 13.81 -3.11 -14.75
C SER A 220 13.65 -2.81 -13.26
N GLU A 221 13.24 -1.58 -12.95
CA GLU A 221 12.88 -1.13 -11.61
C GLU A 221 11.47 -0.53 -11.62
N SER A 222 10.72 -0.75 -10.53
CA SER A 222 9.29 -0.35 -10.43
C SER A 222 8.99 0.59 -9.25
N SER A 223 10.04 1.20 -8.69
CA SER A 223 9.94 2.10 -7.54
C SER A 223 11.01 3.18 -7.61
N SER A 224 10.67 4.39 -7.17
CA SER A 224 11.65 5.46 -6.96
C SER A 224 12.63 5.18 -5.83
N THR A 225 12.26 4.29 -4.89
CA THR A 225 13.10 3.86 -3.77
C THR A 225 13.13 2.33 -3.66
N PRO A 226 13.87 1.63 -4.56
CA PRO A 226 13.98 0.18 -4.51
C PRO A 226 14.55 -0.28 -3.15
N ALA A 227 13.98 -1.34 -2.58
CA ALA A 227 14.40 -1.84 -1.26
C ALA A 227 15.89 -2.27 -1.23
N GLN A 228 16.44 -2.66 -2.38
CA GLN A 228 17.85 -3.06 -2.55
C GLN A 228 18.72 -1.91 -3.10
N GLY A 229 18.14 -0.72 -3.32
CA GLY A 229 18.78 0.41 -3.98
C GLY A 229 18.92 0.25 -5.49
N TRP A 230 19.51 1.25 -6.13
CA TRP A 230 19.69 1.33 -7.59
C TRP A 230 20.92 0.59 -8.13
N GLY A 231 21.69 -0.08 -7.28
CA GLY A 231 22.99 -0.65 -7.65
C GLY A 231 22.92 -1.64 -8.82
N ALA A 232 21.93 -2.54 -8.82
CA ALA A 232 21.76 -3.52 -9.89
C ALA A 232 21.34 -2.87 -11.22
N PHE A 233 20.52 -1.81 -11.15
CA PHE A 233 20.09 -1.05 -12.32
C PHE A 233 21.25 -0.24 -12.93
N ASP A 234 22.02 0.44 -12.09
CA ASP A 234 23.21 1.20 -12.49
C ASP A 234 24.30 0.27 -13.09
N GLU A 235 24.49 -0.92 -12.50
CA GLU A 235 25.39 -1.96 -13.02
C GLU A 235 24.92 -2.45 -14.40
N ALA A 236 23.62 -2.66 -14.59
CA ALA A 236 23.08 -3.08 -15.88
C ALA A 236 23.31 -2.04 -16.98
N ILE A 237 23.17 -0.73 -16.68
CA ILE A 237 23.52 0.33 -17.63
C ILE A 237 25.02 0.30 -17.94
N GLN A 238 25.86 0.11 -16.93
CA GLN A 238 27.31 0.03 -17.13
C GLN A 238 27.70 -1.14 -18.04
N VAL A 239 27.11 -2.32 -17.83
CA VAL A 239 27.31 -3.51 -18.70
C VAL A 239 26.74 -3.24 -20.10
N ALA A 240 25.58 -2.60 -20.22
CA ALA A 240 24.99 -2.26 -21.51
C ALA A 240 25.88 -1.31 -22.33
N MET A 241 26.53 -0.35 -21.67
CA MET A 241 27.34 0.68 -22.32
C MET A 241 28.79 0.25 -22.58
N THR A 242 29.38 -0.56 -21.70
CA THR A 242 30.83 -0.89 -21.73
C THR A 242 31.14 -2.38 -21.86
N GLY A 243 30.19 -3.26 -21.51
CA GLY A 243 30.38 -4.70 -21.47
C GLY A 243 30.25 -5.38 -22.83
N GLU A 244 30.65 -6.66 -22.91
CA GLU A 244 30.52 -7.46 -24.12
C GLU A 244 29.09 -7.99 -24.33
N ILE A 245 28.74 -8.38 -25.56
CA ILE A 245 27.40 -8.95 -25.86
C ILE A 245 27.10 -10.17 -25.00
N GLY A 246 28.10 -11.02 -24.72
CA GLY A 246 27.93 -12.20 -23.87
C GLY A 246 27.70 -11.89 -22.38
N GLU A 247 28.04 -10.69 -21.92
CA GLU A 247 27.70 -10.21 -20.57
C GLU A 247 26.26 -9.69 -20.54
N MET A 248 25.83 -8.98 -21.59
CA MET A 248 24.44 -8.54 -21.75
C MET A 248 23.48 -9.74 -21.86
N GLU A 249 23.86 -10.81 -22.57
CA GLU A 249 23.04 -12.03 -22.72
C GLU A 249 22.74 -12.69 -21.36
N GLN A 250 23.67 -12.62 -20.41
CA GLN A 250 23.45 -13.13 -19.04
C GLN A 250 22.43 -12.30 -18.26
N LEU A 251 22.23 -11.03 -18.64
CA LEU A 251 21.27 -10.12 -18.01
C LEU A 251 19.87 -10.18 -18.63
N ARG A 252 19.70 -10.89 -19.76
CA ARG A 252 18.40 -11.11 -20.45
C ARG A 252 17.44 -12.05 -19.70
N SER A 253 17.39 -11.89 -18.38
CA SER A 253 16.49 -12.60 -17.48
C SER A 253 15.10 -11.99 -17.43
N PHE A 254 14.90 -10.79 -17.98
CA PHE A 254 13.62 -10.09 -18.00
C PHE A 254 12.89 -10.37 -19.33
N GLY A 255 11.70 -10.95 -19.22
CA GLY A 255 10.85 -11.28 -20.36
C GLY A 255 9.81 -10.20 -20.64
N VAL A 256 9.43 -10.06 -21.91
CA VAL A 256 8.29 -9.24 -22.27
C VAL A 256 7.03 -10.05 -21.92
N GLN A 257 6.17 -9.49 -21.08
CA GLN A 257 5.00 -10.22 -20.60
C GLN A 257 3.93 -10.26 -21.69
N GLU A 258 4.04 -11.19 -22.65
CA GLU A 258 2.83 -11.72 -23.24
C GLU A 258 2.08 -12.39 -22.08
N ILE A 259 0.97 -11.76 -21.68
CA ILE A 259 0.08 -12.32 -20.67
C ILE A 259 -0.49 -13.60 -21.28
N ASP A 260 0.23 -14.72 -21.19
CA ASP A 260 -0.46 -15.92 -20.80
C ASP A 260 -1.08 -15.55 -19.46
N GLN A 261 -2.41 -15.61 -19.40
CA GLN A 261 -3.21 -15.23 -18.25
C GLN A 261 -2.94 -16.23 -17.12
N SER A 262 -1.71 -16.24 -16.60
CA SER A 262 -1.25 -17.20 -15.64
C SER A 262 -2.00 -16.87 -14.36
N MET A 263 -3.14 -17.53 -14.22
CA MET A 263 -4.02 -17.48 -13.07
C MET A 263 -3.20 -17.65 -11.78
N MET A 264 -2.09 -18.39 -11.86
CA MET A 264 -1.08 -18.53 -10.82
C MET A 264 -0.39 -17.23 -10.40
N GLY A 265 -0.02 -16.35 -11.33
CA GLY A 265 0.59 -15.06 -11.01
C GLY A 265 -0.36 -14.13 -10.26
N VAL A 266 -1.59 -14.01 -10.76
CA VAL A 266 -2.64 -13.21 -10.12
C VAL A 266 -3.02 -13.77 -8.74
N ILE A 267 -3.07 -15.10 -8.60
CA ILE A 267 -3.30 -15.77 -7.31
C ILE A 267 -2.14 -15.51 -6.34
N PHE A 268 -0.89 -15.59 -6.82
CA PHE A 268 0.30 -15.37 -5.99
C PHE A 268 0.34 -13.93 -5.44
N LEU A 269 0.10 -12.95 -6.31
CA LEU A 269 0.09 -11.54 -5.90
C LEU A 269 -1.07 -11.26 -4.93
N GLY A 270 -2.26 -11.82 -5.17
CA GLY A 270 -3.37 -11.76 -4.22
C GLY A 270 -3.04 -12.39 -2.86
N ALA A 271 -2.34 -13.53 -2.85
CA ALA A 271 -1.90 -14.19 -1.62
C ALA A 271 -0.84 -13.36 -0.86
N MET A 272 0.13 -12.77 -1.55
CA MET A 272 1.14 -11.90 -0.91
C MET A 272 0.50 -10.63 -0.32
N LEU A 273 -0.41 -10.00 -1.07
CA LEU A 273 -1.20 -8.87 -0.58
C LEU A 273 -1.99 -9.23 0.68
N SER A 274 -2.54 -10.45 0.76
CA SER A 274 -3.25 -10.89 1.96
C SER A 274 -2.36 -10.89 3.22
N ILE A 275 -1.09 -11.27 3.10
CA ILE A 275 -0.14 -11.26 4.22
C ILE A 275 0.13 -9.81 4.65
N LEU A 276 0.37 -8.93 3.68
CA LEU A 276 0.66 -7.51 3.95
C LEU A 276 -0.53 -6.79 4.59
N VAL A 277 -1.75 -7.02 4.08
CA VAL A 277 -2.99 -6.50 4.64
C VAL A 277 -3.24 -7.03 6.05
N TYR A 278 -3.03 -8.33 6.27
CA TYR A 278 -3.26 -8.93 7.58
C TYR A 278 -2.31 -8.37 8.65
N PHE A 279 -1.02 -8.23 8.33
CA PHE A 279 -0.01 -7.68 9.23
C PHE A 279 0.13 -6.16 9.16
N SER A 280 -0.88 -5.47 8.59
CA SER A 280 -0.93 -4.02 8.52
C SER A 280 -0.75 -3.41 9.92
N PRO A 281 0.15 -2.43 10.08
CA PRO A 281 0.46 -1.82 11.37
C PRO A 281 -0.76 -1.17 12.04
N CYS A 282 -1.80 -0.86 11.28
CA CYS A 282 -3.01 -0.20 11.73
C CYS A 282 -4.07 -1.17 12.28
N ALA A 283 -4.05 -2.42 11.85
CA ALA A 283 -4.91 -3.47 12.40
C ALA A 283 -4.29 -4.17 13.63
N PHE A 284 -2.96 -4.11 13.77
CA PHE A 284 -2.22 -4.81 14.83
C PHE A 284 -2.72 -4.51 16.26
N PRO A 285 -3.09 -3.27 16.65
CA PRO A 285 -3.58 -2.95 18.01
C PRO A 285 -4.92 -3.57 18.36
N VAL A 286 -5.70 -3.94 17.36
CA VAL A 286 -7.06 -4.44 17.51
C VAL A 286 -7.05 -5.91 17.93
N LEU A 287 -6.04 -6.67 17.51
CA LEU A 287 -5.92 -8.11 17.75
C LEU A 287 -5.85 -8.50 19.25
N PRO A 288 -5.02 -7.88 20.11
CA PRO A 288 -4.96 -8.23 21.54
C PRO A 288 -6.25 -7.87 22.28
N GLY A 289 -6.92 -6.79 21.87
CA GLY A 289 -8.21 -6.39 22.45
C GLY A 289 -9.27 -7.46 22.23
N PHE A 290 -9.32 -8.01 21.01
CA PHE A 290 -10.20 -9.12 20.66
C PHE A 290 -9.90 -10.40 21.43
N ILE A 291 -8.62 -10.79 21.48
CA ILE A 291 -8.20 -11.98 22.21
C ILE A 291 -8.57 -11.84 23.69
N SER A 292 -8.29 -10.69 24.31
CA SER A 292 -8.66 -10.43 25.69
C SER A 292 -10.17 -10.49 25.91
N TYR A 293 -10.96 -9.91 25.01
CA TYR A 293 -12.42 -9.95 25.06
C TYR A 293 -12.95 -11.39 24.95
N TYR A 294 -12.52 -12.13 23.92
CA TYR A 294 -12.90 -13.53 23.73
C TYR A 294 -12.56 -14.41 24.92
N LEU A 295 -11.36 -14.24 25.50
CA LEU A 295 -10.92 -15.02 26.64
C LEU A 295 -11.69 -14.67 27.92
N THR A 296 -12.09 -13.40 28.09
CA THR A 296 -12.93 -12.98 29.21
C THR A 296 -14.32 -13.59 29.09
N LEU A 297 -14.88 -13.62 27.88
CA LEU A 297 -16.12 -14.36 27.58
C LEU A 297 -15.95 -15.87 27.85
N GLY A 298 -14.82 -16.46 27.48
CA GLY A 298 -14.51 -17.89 27.71
C GLY A 298 -14.45 -18.24 29.19
N ALA A 299 -13.88 -17.36 30.01
CA ALA A 299 -13.81 -17.53 31.45
C ALA A 299 -15.17 -17.37 32.15
N ARG A 300 -16.14 -16.71 31.52
CA ARG A 300 -17.49 -16.42 32.05
C ARG A 300 -18.59 -17.17 31.31
N GLU A 301 -18.23 -18.17 30.51
CA GLU A 301 -19.17 -18.96 29.72
C GLU A 301 -20.23 -19.62 30.61
N ASP A 302 -19.79 -20.25 31.71
CA ASP A 302 -20.68 -20.94 32.65
C ASP A 302 -21.64 -19.98 33.36
N GLU A 303 -21.15 -18.80 33.78
CA GLU A 303 -21.99 -17.74 34.38
C GLU A 303 -23.06 -17.23 33.43
N LEU A 304 -22.73 -17.07 32.15
CA LEU A 304 -23.65 -16.54 31.13
C LEU A 304 -24.70 -17.57 30.68
N ILE A 305 -24.36 -18.85 30.72
CA ILE A 305 -25.31 -19.96 30.50
C ILE A 305 -26.26 -20.08 31.70
N GLU A 306 -25.74 -19.97 32.93
CA GLU A 306 -26.55 -20.00 34.15
C GLU A 306 -27.49 -18.80 34.27
N ALA A 307 -27.06 -17.62 33.81
CA ALA A 307 -27.89 -16.42 33.70
C ALA A 307 -28.95 -16.49 32.57
N GLY A 308 -29.01 -17.59 31.79
CA GLY A 308 -29.95 -17.78 30.68
C GLY A 308 -29.73 -16.87 29.46
N LYS A 309 -28.63 -16.09 29.45
CA LYS A 309 -28.29 -15.14 28.38
C LYS A 309 -27.64 -15.80 27.16
N LEU A 310 -27.08 -17.00 27.34
CA LEU A 310 -26.40 -17.78 26.32
C LEU A 310 -27.12 -19.12 26.10
N LYS A 311 -27.67 -19.32 24.90
CA LYS A 311 -28.45 -20.52 24.55
C LYS A 311 -27.60 -21.78 24.28
N GLY A 312 -26.27 -21.70 24.30
CA GLY A 312 -25.38 -22.83 24.03
C GLY A 312 -23.91 -22.52 24.29
N LYS A 313 -23.05 -23.54 24.10
CA LYS A 313 -21.60 -23.43 24.29
C LYS A 313 -20.94 -22.43 23.34
N MET A 314 -19.87 -21.80 23.80
CA MET A 314 -19.04 -20.90 23.00
C MET A 314 -18.45 -21.61 21.77
N PRO A 315 -18.40 -20.92 20.61
CA PRO A 315 -17.79 -21.49 19.41
C PRO A 315 -16.29 -21.71 19.64
N GLY A 316 -15.75 -22.82 19.14
CA GLY A 316 -14.31 -23.10 19.26
C GLY A 316 -13.44 -22.10 18.46
N PRO A 317 -12.12 -22.04 18.75
CA PRO A 317 -11.19 -21.10 18.11
C PRO A 317 -11.24 -21.13 16.56
N LEU A 318 -11.37 -22.33 15.98
CA LEU A 318 -11.50 -22.52 14.54
C LEU A 318 -12.76 -21.83 13.97
N VAL A 319 -13.90 -21.97 14.64
CA VAL A 319 -15.18 -21.37 14.21
C VAL A 319 -15.16 -19.86 14.36
N ILE A 320 -14.42 -19.35 15.35
CA ILE A 320 -14.26 -17.91 15.56
C ILE A 320 -13.37 -17.31 14.48
N GLY A 321 -12.26 -17.98 14.16
CA GLY A 321 -11.38 -17.60 13.07
C GLY A 321 -12.13 -17.54 11.74
N THR A 322 -12.96 -18.55 11.44
CA THR A 322 -13.76 -18.55 10.20
C THR A 322 -14.85 -17.49 10.19
N LEU A 323 -15.58 -17.28 11.29
CA LEU A 323 -16.59 -16.21 11.38
C LEU A 323 -15.97 -14.81 11.21
N SER A 324 -14.81 -14.58 11.82
CA SER A 324 -14.07 -13.32 11.69
C SER A 324 -13.53 -13.16 10.26
N GLY A 325 -12.97 -14.22 9.67
CA GLY A 325 -12.52 -14.23 8.27
C GLY A 325 -13.66 -13.96 7.28
N LEU A 326 -14.85 -14.51 7.53
CA LEU A 326 -16.04 -14.23 6.73
C LEU A 326 -16.47 -12.75 6.85
N GLY A 327 -16.32 -12.14 8.03
CA GLY A 327 -16.50 -10.70 8.21
C GLY A 327 -15.58 -9.90 7.29
N MET A 328 -14.28 -10.23 7.28
CA MET A 328 -13.32 -9.60 6.38
C MET A 328 -13.69 -9.78 4.91
N TRP A 329 -14.08 -10.99 4.52
CA TRP A 329 -14.53 -11.28 3.16
C TRP A 329 -15.67 -10.37 2.73
N THR A 330 -16.68 -10.20 3.57
CA THR A 330 -17.82 -9.35 3.20
C THR A 330 -17.43 -7.89 3.02
N PHE A 331 -16.49 -7.39 3.80
CA PHE A 331 -15.98 -6.03 3.66
C PHE A 331 -15.18 -5.86 2.36
N PHE A 332 -14.22 -6.75 2.08
CA PHE A 332 -13.43 -6.68 0.85
C PHE A 332 -14.27 -6.95 -0.42
N ALA A 333 -15.25 -7.85 -0.35
CA ALA A 333 -16.19 -8.06 -1.44
C ALA A 333 -17.03 -6.81 -1.71
N PHE A 334 -17.49 -6.12 -0.65
CA PHE A 334 -18.24 -4.88 -0.79
C PHE A 334 -17.40 -3.77 -1.42
N ILE A 335 -16.16 -3.57 -0.95
CA ILE A 335 -15.22 -2.59 -1.55
C ILE A 335 -14.89 -2.96 -3.00
N GLY A 336 -14.67 -4.25 -3.29
CA GLY A 336 -14.40 -4.74 -4.65
C GLY A 336 -15.55 -4.47 -5.62
N ILE A 337 -16.80 -4.62 -5.18
CA ILE A 337 -17.99 -4.28 -5.99
C ILE A 337 -18.05 -2.77 -6.26
N ILE A 338 -17.81 -1.93 -5.25
CA ILE A 338 -17.78 -0.47 -5.43
C ILE A 338 -16.69 -0.07 -6.42
N ALA A 339 -15.49 -0.62 -6.25
CA ALA A 339 -14.36 -0.35 -7.14
C ALA A 339 -14.63 -0.81 -8.57
N TRP A 340 -15.30 -1.95 -8.77
CA TRP A 340 -15.71 -2.41 -10.09
C TRP A 340 -16.68 -1.44 -10.77
N VAL A 341 -17.67 -0.93 -10.02
CA VAL A 341 -18.66 0.03 -10.54
C VAL A 341 -18.03 1.39 -10.85
N MET A 342 -17.07 1.84 -10.04
CA MET A 342 -16.52 3.20 -10.12
C MET A 342 -15.14 3.29 -10.79
N GLY A 343 -14.51 2.16 -11.14
CA GLY A 343 -13.09 2.08 -11.48
C GLY A 343 -12.64 2.97 -12.64
N LYS A 344 -13.46 3.09 -13.70
CA LYS A 344 -13.14 3.95 -14.84
C LYS A 344 -13.28 5.46 -14.56
N SER A 345 -13.99 5.87 -13.50
CA SER A 345 -14.11 7.29 -13.10
C SER A 345 -13.12 7.71 -12.02
N PHE A 346 -12.67 6.77 -11.18
CA PHE A 346 -11.70 7.07 -10.11
C PHE A 346 -10.31 7.39 -10.67
N ALA A 347 -9.84 6.64 -11.68
CA ALA A 347 -8.52 6.86 -12.28
C ALA A 347 -8.42 8.21 -13.00
N THR A 348 -9.50 8.68 -13.63
CA THR A 348 -9.48 9.85 -14.52
C THR A 348 -9.61 11.19 -13.80
N SER A 349 -9.95 11.20 -12.51
CA SER A 349 -10.42 12.43 -11.85
C SER A 349 -9.39 13.12 -10.95
N GLY A 350 -8.19 12.56 -10.74
CA GLY A 350 -7.19 13.11 -9.80
C GLY A 350 -7.63 13.12 -8.32
N ILE A 351 -8.89 12.75 -8.05
CA ILE A 351 -9.55 12.71 -6.74
C ILE A 351 -8.83 11.75 -5.77
N ILE A 352 -8.07 10.78 -6.29
CA ILE A 352 -7.33 9.81 -5.49
C ILE A 352 -6.35 10.51 -4.54
N HIS A 353 -5.64 11.53 -5.03
CA HIS A 353 -4.65 12.26 -4.22
C HIS A 353 -5.32 13.01 -3.06
N ASP A 354 -6.40 13.75 -3.34
CA ASP A 354 -7.16 14.49 -2.31
C ASP A 354 -7.77 13.57 -1.25
N ILE A 355 -8.33 12.42 -1.67
CA ILE A 355 -8.85 11.41 -0.75
C ILE A 355 -7.72 10.81 0.09
N ALA A 356 -6.55 10.54 -0.50
CA ALA A 356 -5.41 9.98 0.22
C ALA A 356 -4.89 10.96 1.29
N ILE A 357 -4.77 12.25 0.98
CA ILE A 357 -4.41 13.29 1.97
C ILE A 357 -5.44 13.33 3.11
N PHE A 358 -6.74 13.27 2.78
CA PHE A 358 -7.80 13.27 3.78
C PHE A 358 -7.70 12.06 4.72
N ILE A 359 -7.49 10.86 4.18
CA ILE A 359 -7.33 9.62 4.97
C ILE A 359 -6.06 9.70 5.83
N ALA A 360 -4.95 10.20 5.28
CA ALA A 360 -3.68 10.33 5.99
C ALA A 360 -3.82 11.27 7.20
N ALA A 361 -4.49 12.42 7.03
CA ALA A 361 -4.81 13.34 8.11
C ALA A 361 -5.73 12.69 9.16
N LEU A 362 -6.74 11.94 8.72
CA LEU A 362 -7.66 11.22 9.60
C LEU A 362 -6.92 10.16 10.44
N LEU A 363 -5.97 9.42 9.86
CA LEU A 363 -5.15 8.44 10.56
C LEU A 363 -4.24 9.07 11.62
N LEU A 364 -3.63 10.22 11.31
CA LEU A 364 -2.82 10.97 12.27
C LEU A 364 -3.66 11.41 13.47
N ILE A 365 -4.85 11.96 13.20
CA ILE A 365 -5.80 12.38 14.24
C ILE A 365 -6.27 11.18 15.09
N LEU A 366 -6.68 10.07 14.46
CA LEU A 366 -7.12 8.87 15.16
C LEU A 366 -6.00 8.25 16.01
N GLY A 367 -4.77 8.19 15.50
CA GLY A 367 -3.61 7.71 16.24
C GLY A 367 -3.32 8.57 17.47
N PHE A 368 -3.43 9.89 17.34
CA PHE A 368 -3.28 10.82 18.46
C PHE A 368 -4.37 10.64 19.53
N PHE A 369 -5.63 10.47 19.12
CA PHE A 369 -6.72 10.18 20.06
C PHE A 369 -6.55 8.83 20.76
N MET A 370 -6.06 7.82 20.06
CA MET A 370 -5.79 6.50 20.64
C MET A 370 -4.64 6.56 21.66
N LEU A 371 -3.61 7.37 21.41
CA LEU A 371 -2.47 7.56 22.32
C LEU A 371 -2.88 8.28 23.62
N THR A 372 -3.69 9.33 23.49
CA THR A 372 -4.13 10.15 24.62
C THR A 372 -5.28 9.53 25.42
N GLY A 373 -5.84 8.41 24.98
CA GLY A 373 -6.99 7.78 25.64
C GLY A 373 -8.31 8.56 25.51
N GLY A 374 -8.33 9.61 24.68
CA GLY A 374 -9.52 10.45 24.41
C GLY A 374 -10.63 9.76 23.64
N THR A 375 -10.52 8.45 23.42
CA THR A 375 -11.55 7.67 22.73
C THR A 375 -12.88 7.69 23.48
N SER A 376 -12.95 8.01 24.77
CA SER A 376 -14.19 8.00 25.56
C SER A 376 -15.31 8.91 25.00
N HIS A 377 -15.00 10.10 24.47
CA HIS A 377 -16.03 11.00 23.92
C HIS A 377 -16.36 10.69 22.45
N LEU A 378 -15.39 10.21 21.67
CA LEU A 378 -15.58 9.82 20.25
C LEU A 378 -16.27 8.44 20.14
N MET A 379 -15.93 7.55 21.06
CA MET A 379 -16.58 6.26 21.27
C MET A 379 -18.03 6.42 21.70
N ALA A 380 -18.49 7.50 22.35
CA ALA A 380 -19.92 7.60 22.68
C ALA A 380 -20.83 7.61 21.42
N TRP A 381 -20.35 8.16 20.31
CA TRP A 381 -21.07 8.15 19.02
C TRP A 381 -20.81 6.85 18.24
N VAL A 382 -19.54 6.42 18.16
CA VAL A 382 -19.19 5.16 17.49
C VAL A 382 -19.78 3.95 18.21
N GLN A 383 -19.73 3.89 19.54
CA GLN A 383 -20.41 2.88 20.37
C GLN A 383 -21.91 2.92 20.18
N LYS A 384 -22.59 4.08 20.05
CA LYS A 384 -24.02 4.07 19.71
C LYS A 384 -24.33 3.41 18.36
N ILE A 385 -23.43 3.52 17.40
CA ILE A 385 -23.55 2.85 16.09
C ILE A 385 -23.18 1.36 16.23
N VAL A 386 -22.10 1.06 16.96
CA VAL A 386 -21.63 -0.30 17.20
C VAL A 386 -22.63 -1.08 18.05
N ASP A 387 -23.16 -0.55 19.14
CA ASP A 387 -24.20 -1.15 20.01
C ASP A 387 -25.52 -1.35 19.26
N ARG A 388 -25.79 -0.58 18.20
CA ARG A 388 -26.94 -0.85 17.32
C ARG A 388 -26.73 -2.13 16.50
N PHE A 389 -25.49 -2.43 16.12
CA PHE A 389 -25.14 -3.58 15.29
C PHE A 389 -24.50 -4.75 16.05
N SER A 390 -23.98 -4.55 17.26
CA SER A 390 -23.28 -5.50 18.12
C SER A 390 -24.10 -5.75 19.38
N THR A 391 -24.29 -7.01 19.77
CA THR A 391 -25.00 -7.32 21.03
C THR A 391 -24.00 -7.30 22.19
N THR A 392 -24.27 -6.56 23.24
CA THR A 392 -23.39 -6.48 24.42
C THR A 392 -23.87 -7.41 25.53
N GLU A 393 -23.06 -7.65 26.57
CA GLU A 393 -23.44 -8.47 27.75
C GLU A 393 -24.70 -7.94 28.49
N MET A 394 -25.10 -6.70 28.19
CA MET A 394 -26.23 -6.00 28.77
C MET A 394 -27.55 -6.27 28.04
N ASP A 395 -27.51 -6.89 26.84
CA ASP A 395 -28.72 -7.21 26.06
C ASP A 395 -29.36 -8.54 26.49
N ASP A 396 -30.69 -8.65 26.30
CA ASP A 396 -31.49 -9.83 26.68
C ASP A 396 -31.07 -11.11 25.94
N THR A 397 -30.41 -10.99 24.78
CA THR A 397 -29.84 -12.14 24.04
C THR A 397 -28.43 -11.83 23.58
N PHE A 398 -27.45 -12.58 24.09
CA PHE A 398 -26.06 -12.43 23.69
C PHE A 398 -25.75 -13.31 22.48
N THR A 399 -25.25 -12.72 21.38
CA THR A 399 -24.90 -13.45 20.15
C THR A 399 -23.39 -13.40 19.87
N PRO A 400 -22.58 -14.30 20.48
CA PRO A 400 -21.13 -14.32 20.29
C PRO A 400 -20.73 -14.37 18.82
N ARG A 401 -21.43 -15.18 18.00
CA ARG A 401 -21.13 -15.37 16.58
C ARG A 401 -21.24 -14.08 15.75
N ARG A 402 -22.23 -13.22 16.05
CA ARG A 402 -22.44 -11.95 15.36
C ARG A 402 -21.32 -10.96 15.69
N ASN A 403 -20.92 -10.91 16.96
CA ASN A 403 -19.83 -10.06 17.41
C ASN A 403 -18.48 -10.46 16.79
N MET A 404 -18.21 -11.77 16.64
CA MET A 404 -17.00 -12.25 15.96
C MET A 404 -16.99 -11.86 14.46
N TYR A 405 -18.13 -11.93 13.79
CA TYR A 405 -18.26 -11.50 12.40
C TYR A 405 -18.03 -9.97 12.24
N LEU A 406 -18.66 -9.16 13.09
CA LEU A 406 -18.50 -7.70 13.07
C LEU A 406 -17.07 -7.28 13.41
N TYR A 407 -16.41 -8.02 14.29
CA TYR A 407 -15.00 -7.83 14.56
C TYR A 407 -14.15 -8.02 13.30
N GLY A 408 -14.42 -9.06 12.51
CA GLY A 408 -13.78 -9.29 11.22
C GLY A 408 -13.90 -8.10 10.27
N ILE A 409 -15.09 -7.48 10.19
CA ILE A 409 -15.31 -6.25 9.41
C ILE A 409 -14.48 -5.09 9.97
N GLY A 410 -14.48 -4.90 11.30
CA GLY A 410 -13.71 -3.83 11.94
C GLY A 410 -12.21 -3.97 11.74
N TYR A 411 -11.67 -5.19 11.80
CA TYR A 411 -10.27 -5.47 11.50
C TYR A 411 -9.97 -5.19 10.03
N ALA A 412 -10.82 -5.64 9.11
CA ALA A 412 -10.64 -5.38 7.68
C ALA A 412 -10.63 -3.87 7.38
N ALA A 413 -11.58 -3.11 7.94
CA ALA A 413 -11.61 -1.65 7.83
C ALA A 413 -10.31 -1.01 8.31
N ALA A 414 -9.84 -1.37 9.51
CA ALA A 414 -8.59 -0.83 10.06
C ALA A 414 -7.34 -1.26 9.27
N SER A 415 -7.36 -2.44 8.64
CA SER A 415 -6.25 -2.91 7.81
C SER A 415 -6.12 -2.16 6.49
N ILE A 416 -7.26 -1.89 5.82
CA ILE A 416 -7.29 -1.20 4.51
C ILE A 416 -6.66 0.18 4.60
N ASP A 417 -6.91 0.93 5.67
CA ASP A 417 -6.50 2.34 5.75
C ASP A 417 -5.00 2.54 5.47
N CYS A 418 -4.16 1.64 6.00
CA CYS A 418 -2.70 1.74 5.86
C CYS A 418 -2.12 0.88 4.74
N THR A 419 -2.95 0.09 4.06
CA THR A 419 -2.55 -0.71 2.89
C THR A 419 -3.29 -0.29 1.62
N ALA A 420 -4.05 0.81 1.66
CA ALA A 420 -4.85 1.29 0.54
C ALA A 420 -3.97 1.54 -0.69
N ALA A 421 -2.76 2.08 -0.51
CA ALA A 421 -1.78 2.29 -1.57
C ALA A 421 -1.38 0.99 -2.31
N ALA A 422 -1.47 -0.17 -1.68
CA ALA A 422 -1.20 -1.46 -2.30
C ALA A 422 -2.47 -2.15 -2.83
N VAL A 423 -3.56 -2.06 -2.08
CA VAL A 423 -4.82 -2.76 -2.40
C VAL A 423 -5.57 -2.06 -3.54
N LEU A 424 -5.59 -0.73 -3.59
CA LEU A 424 -6.33 0.01 -4.62
C LEU A 424 -5.76 -0.21 -6.03
N PRO A 425 -4.44 -0.13 -6.27
CA PRO A 425 -3.88 -0.45 -7.58
C PRO A 425 -4.13 -1.89 -7.99
N PHE A 426 -4.09 -2.84 -7.04
CA PHE A 426 -4.39 -4.23 -7.34
C PHE A 426 -5.85 -4.43 -7.76
N ILE A 427 -6.80 -3.80 -7.07
CA ILE A 427 -8.21 -3.86 -7.45
C ILE A 427 -8.45 -3.15 -8.79
N ALA A 428 -7.79 -2.00 -9.02
CA ALA A 428 -7.85 -1.29 -10.30
C ALA A 428 -7.30 -2.15 -11.45
N TYR A 429 -6.17 -2.82 -11.24
CA TYR A 429 -5.61 -3.80 -12.17
C TYR A 429 -6.61 -4.91 -12.49
N LEU A 430 -7.19 -5.55 -11.46
CA LEU A 430 -8.19 -6.59 -11.68
C LEU A 430 -9.44 -6.08 -12.41
N ALA A 431 -9.74 -4.78 -12.33
CA ALA A 431 -10.86 -4.14 -13.02
C ALA A 431 -10.56 -3.72 -14.47
N THR A 432 -9.28 -3.51 -14.85
CA THR A 432 -8.88 -3.14 -16.22
C THR A 432 -8.66 -4.33 -17.14
N ILE A 433 -8.54 -5.55 -16.59
CA ILE A 433 -8.48 -6.78 -17.39
C ILE A 433 -9.89 -7.08 -17.97
N GLU A 434 -10.17 -6.55 -19.16
CA GLU A 434 -11.49 -6.67 -19.81
C GLU A 434 -11.82 -8.10 -20.34
N GLN A 435 -10.90 -9.06 -20.24
CA GLN A 435 -11.09 -10.43 -20.75
C GLN A 435 -10.97 -11.50 -19.66
N GLY A 436 -12.08 -11.79 -18.98
CA GLY A 436 -12.32 -13.08 -18.31
C GLY A 436 -12.45 -13.11 -16.78
N ASN A 437 -12.44 -14.34 -16.25
CA ASN A 437 -12.53 -14.73 -14.83
C ASN A 437 -11.35 -14.33 -13.88
N PRO A 438 -10.19 -13.73 -14.29
CA PRO A 438 -9.08 -13.43 -13.38
C PRO A 438 -9.41 -12.53 -12.20
N MET A 439 -10.37 -11.61 -12.33
CA MET A 439 -10.81 -10.75 -11.22
C MET A 439 -11.29 -11.59 -10.02
N PHE A 440 -12.08 -12.63 -10.28
CA PHE A 440 -12.59 -13.53 -9.24
C PHE A 440 -11.47 -14.36 -8.60
N PHE A 441 -10.47 -14.77 -9.39
CA PHE A 441 -9.33 -15.53 -8.88
C PHE A 441 -8.36 -14.67 -8.07
N GLY A 442 -8.07 -13.43 -8.50
CA GLY A 442 -7.18 -12.51 -7.77
C GLY A 442 -7.79 -12.00 -6.47
N LEU A 443 -9.02 -11.49 -6.54
CA LEU A 443 -9.75 -11.08 -5.34
C LEU A 443 -10.05 -12.30 -4.45
N GLY A 444 -10.39 -13.44 -5.06
CA GLY A 444 -10.59 -14.71 -4.36
C GLY A 444 -9.34 -15.19 -3.63
N ALA A 445 -8.15 -15.08 -4.23
CA ALA A 445 -6.89 -15.43 -3.59
C ALA A 445 -6.57 -14.52 -2.41
N LEU A 446 -6.77 -13.20 -2.54
CA LEU A 446 -6.63 -12.25 -1.45
C LEU A 446 -7.58 -12.59 -0.30
N MET A 447 -8.84 -12.84 -0.62
CA MET A 447 -9.87 -13.20 0.35
C MET A 447 -9.50 -14.52 1.05
N ILE A 448 -9.25 -15.59 0.30
CA ILE A 448 -8.87 -16.91 0.85
C ILE A 448 -7.62 -16.80 1.73
N GLY A 449 -6.61 -16.05 1.29
CA GLY A 449 -5.40 -15.80 2.07
C GLY A 449 -5.70 -15.15 3.42
N LEU A 450 -6.51 -14.09 3.45
CA LEU A 450 -6.93 -13.42 4.70
C LEU A 450 -7.70 -14.36 5.64
N LEU A 451 -8.58 -15.19 5.09
CA LEU A 451 -9.37 -16.15 5.88
C LEU A 451 -8.47 -17.23 6.48
N ILE A 452 -7.54 -17.78 5.70
CA ILE A 452 -6.56 -18.76 6.18
C ILE A 452 -5.71 -18.15 7.29
N LEU A 453 -5.16 -16.95 7.09
CA LEU A 453 -4.34 -16.25 8.09
C LEU A 453 -5.11 -16.00 9.39
N MET A 454 -6.35 -15.50 9.30
CA MET A 454 -7.20 -15.29 10.47
C MET A 454 -7.45 -16.58 11.22
N VAL A 455 -7.79 -17.67 10.51
CA VAL A 455 -8.02 -18.98 11.12
C VAL A 455 -6.76 -19.51 11.80
N VAL A 456 -5.60 -19.43 11.16
CA VAL A 456 -4.32 -19.92 11.70
C VAL A 456 -3.94 -19.14 12.95
N VAL A 457 -3.98 -17.81 12.93
CA VAL A 457 -3.59 -16.97 14.06
C VAL A 457 -4.54 -17.14 15.24
N VAL A 458 -5.86 -17.10 15.00
CA VAL A 458 -6.86 -17.30 16.06
C VAL A 458 -6.75 -18.70 16.66
N SER A 459 -6.48 -19.72 15.84
CA SER A 459 -6.27 -21.08 16.34
C SER A 459 -4.99 -21.18 17.16
N MET A 460 -3.88 -20.61 16.68
CA MET A 460 -2.59 -20.62 17.40
C MET A 460 -2.71 -19.92 18.77
N VAL A 461 -3.39 -18.79 18.82
CA VAL A 461 -3.64 -18.06 20.07
C VAL A 461 -4.63 -18.82 20.97
N GLY A 462 -5.70 -19.36 20.40
CA GLY A 462 -6.75 -20.07 21.14
C GLY A 462 -6.30 -21.40 21.72
N PHE A 463 -5.36 -22.10 21.06
CA PHE A 463 -4.73 -23.32 21.58
C PHE A 463 -3.49 -23.04 22.45
N GLY A 464 -3.00 -21.80 22.48
CA GLY A 464 -1.87 -21.38 23.31
C GLY A 464 -2.17 -21.53 24.80
N ARG A 465 -1.20 -22.06 25.57
CA ARG A 465 -1.27 -22.20 27.04
C ARG A 465 -1.71 -20.89 27.70
N GLN A 466 -2.41 -20.98 28.84
CA GLN A 466 -2.80 -19.87 29.73
C GLN A 466 -1.68 -18.82 29.98
N GLN A 467 -0.41 -19.19 29.81
CA GLN A 467 0.75 -18.29 29.89
C GLN A 467 0.79 -17.24 28.76
N ALA A 468 0.46 -17.59 27.51
CA ALA A 468 0.37 -16.63 26.39
C ALA A 468 -0.74 -15.59 26.64
N ILE A 469 -1.83 -16.05 27.24
CA ILE A 469 -2.99 -15.24 27.60
C ILE A 469 -2.63 -14.19 28.67
N GLY A 470 -1.93 -14.61 29.74
CA GLY A 470 -1.48 -13.69 30.79
C GLY A 470 -0.50 -12.63 30.28
N PHE A 471 0.38 -13.02 29.34
CA PHE A 471 1.28 -12.09 28.67
C PHE A 471 0.52 -11.09 27.79
N LEU A 472 -0.38 -11.55 26.93
CA LEU A 472 -1.18 -10.68 26.05
C LEU A 472 -2.04 -9.69 26.85
N ARG A 473 -2.67 -10.12 27.94
CA ARG A 473 -3.48 -9.23 28.80
C ARG A 473 -2.64 -8.16 29.48
N ARG A 474 -1.41 -8.50 29.90
CA ARG A 474 -0.46 -7.54 30.50
C ARG A 474 0.15 -6.61 29.44
N ALA A 475 0.42 -7.12 28.26
CA ALA A 475 1.01 -6.38 27.14
C ALA A 475 -0.02 -5.52 26.38
N THR A 476 -1.34 -5.72 26.56
CA THR A 476 -2.38 -5.00 25.83
C THR A 476 -2.23 -3.47 25.93
N GLY A 477 -1.83 -2.95 27.10
CA GLY A 477 -1.55 -1.53 27.28
C GLY A 477 -0.40 -1.04 26.40
N MET A 478 0.72 -1.77 26.40
CA MET A 478 1.89 -1.45 25.56
C MET A 478 1.60 -1.63 24.06
N ILE A 479 0.86 -2.67 23.66
CA ILE A 479 0.54 -2.91 22.25
C ILE A 479 -0.36 -1.78 21.70
N LYS A 480 -1.30 -1.27 22.51
CA LYS A 480 -2.10 -0.09 22.15
C LYS A 480 -1.23 1.15 21.94
N LEU A 481 -0.29 1.42 22.85
CA LEU A 481 0.64 2.55 22.72
C LEU A 481 1.53 2.41 21.47
N ILE A 482 2.07 1.20 21.23
CA ILE A 482 2.92 0.91 20.07
C ILE A 482 2.17 1.19 18.78
N GLY A 483 0.96 0.64 18.61
CA GLY A 483 0.27 0.85 17.34
C GLY A 483 -0.40 2.21 17.20
N ALA A 484 -0.68 2.94 18.28
CA ALA A 484 -1.03 4.36 18.17
C ALA A 484 0.12 5.17 17.56
N TRP A 485 1.36 4.89 17.98
CA TRP A 485 2.56 5.45 17.36
C TRP A 485 2.72 5.01 15.91
N MET A 486 2.54 3.72 15.60
CA MET A 486 2.64 3.24 14.22
C MET A 486 1.59 3.87 13.31
N MET A 487 0.33 4.04 13.77
CA MET A 487 -0.71 4.74 13.01
C MET A 487 -0.37 6.20 12.77
N MET A 488 0.13 6.92 13.78
CA MET A 488 0.57 8.31 13.59
C MET A 488 1.75 8.42 12.63
N MET A 489 2.72 7.51 12.70
CA MET A 489 3.86 7.49 11.79
C MET A 489 3.45 7.14 10.36
N ALA A 490 2.53 6.18 10.18
CA ALA A 490 1.98 5.86 8.87
C ALA A 490 1.23 7.05 8.28
N GLY A 491 0.37 7.72 9.07
CA GLY A 491 -0.36 8.92 8.63
C GLY A 491 0.57 10.11 8.34
N ALA A 492 1.55 10.38 9.21
CA ALA A 492 2.52 11.44 9.01
C ALA A 492 3.45 11.15 7.83
N GLY A 493 3.89 9.90 7.67
CA GLY A 493 4.71 9.46 6.54
C GLY A 493 3.96 9.57 5.21
N LEU A 494 2.68 9.15 5.17
CA LEU A 494 1.86 9.31 3.98
C LEU A 494 1.57 10.77 3.66
N LEU A 495 1.28 11.62 4.67
CA LEU A 495 1.15 13.06 4.47
C LEU A 495 2.44 13.68 3.95
N PHE A 496 3.59 13.35 4.55
CA PHE A 496 4.89 13.87 4.14
C PHE A 496 5.23 13.43 2.72
N TYR A 497 4.99 12.16 2.39
CA TYR A 497 5.19 11.60 1.07
C TYR A 497 4.34 12.30 0.01
N LEU A 498 3.07 12.57 0.31
CA LEU A 498 2.14 13.22 -0.62
C LEU A 498 2.28 14.75 -0.69
N THR A 499 3.08 15.38 0.18
CA THR A 499 3.21 16.85 0.23
C THR A 499 4.61 17.38 -0.01
N ASN A 500 5.65 16.55 0.13
CA ASN A 500 7.05 16.96 0.03
C ASN A 500 7.88 15.86 -0.67
N THR A 501 7.50 15.46 -1.88
CA THR A 501 8.27 14.49 -2.67
C THR A 501 9.74 14.90 -2.87
N ASP A 502 10.02 16.20 -3.07
CA ASP A 502 11.37 16.74 -3.26
C ASP A 502 12.31 16.49 -2.07
N VAL A 503 11.78 16.54 -0.85
CA VAL A 503 12.58 16.33 0.38
C VAL A 503 12.76 14.84 0.65
N VAL A 504 11.79 14.01 0.29
CA VAL A 504 11.92 12.55 0.40
C VAL A 504 12.96 12.03 -0.59
N ALA A 505 12.98 12.55 -1.82
CA ALA A 505 13.93 12.17 -2.86
C ALA A 505 15.39 12.56 -2.56
N THR A 506 15.61 13.49 -1.62
CA THR A 506 16.96 13.94 -1.21
C THR A 506 17.44 13.33 0.12
N LEU A 507 16.55 12.71 0.89
CA LEU A 507 16.85 12.08 2.19
C LEU A 507 17.18 10.58 2.07
N PHE A 508 16.86 9.98 0.92
CA PHE A 508 17.19 8.61 0.52
C PHE A 508 18.06 8.65 -0.74
#